data_AF-C4M2L9-F1
#
_entry.id   AF-C4M2L9-F1
#
_cell.length_a   1.000
_cell.length_b   1.000
_cell.length_c   1.000
_cell.angle_alpha   90.00
_cell.angle_beta   90.00
_cell.angle_gamma   90.00
#
_symmetry.space_group_name_H-M   'P 1'
#
loop_
_entity.id
_entity.type
_entity.pdbx_description
1 polymer ?
#
loop_
_entity_poly.entity_id
_entity_poly.type
_entity_poly.pdbx_seq_one_letter_code
_entity_poly.pdbx_strand_id
1 'polypeptide(L)'
;MLKSLTHTQQKLNITFTIIEIETGPKADISKPMIVKLTRSELERQTPFKPNEPLNYRINFIGTFYVSKDNVKEKHLTLTLQIRGDTKTQSPTVINLSEFVHLKSVEQSFTRRILFNGAMYTVKCQIIVSDPGINYPINLEVPNVTPRVPSHVPPQKPLQQSQVTVNITPQKTKKEIRLTHSTSSLSTLPQHYSNEPIISPRSTRREIRATNSSATLNVLRSPEIRNGEGRVPRPLPRSVGVSNQRTKLTVSSSISSPGQDSIPSSQNPSPRLEESEVTNEMSQLFKDIESFETIQMIEENNKTLTMPLLMEIIWNCVMSNNLLNNQITIIYEIIRILHEKLNDDFIQMKSLAYLNSTLSWICIYLTKSLRNERNEKVNQLYEYCKISLIESSNVLYESIKKTITQITNVWLQQQDNSQPFLDGIDKILTQCNSVRYPKNYYEALTQDIVKIINTETVHCIIYSKYTTEETGIYSQILVQLTVDLLERKNIHTKLTLIKELAAVLVIQNKDILAGDASIEICPHLTSTTLVQVLNILKEKNPQCISTSTLTLIQRERNGIQYYDDTLKLTKKEKINECINQSITDTTSLLQIEELCKLFKERNYFKLNGLFD
;
A
#
# COMPACT_ATOMS: atom_id res chain seq x y z
N MET A 1 -12.37 8.08 -49.99
CA MET A 1 -13.50 7.88 -49.06
C MET A 1 -13.01 7.13 -47.83
N LEU A 2 -12.63 7.84 -46.77
CA LEU A 2 -12.27 7.26 -45.47
C LEU A 2 -13.52 7.32 -44.59
N LYS A 3 -14.24 6.21 -44.44
CA LYS A 3 -15.24 6.08 -43.38
C LYS A 3 -14.48 6.15 -42.06
N SER A 4 -14.59 7.27 -41.34
CA SER A 4 -14.11 7.36 -39.97
C SER A 4 -14.84 6.29 -39.16
N LEU A 5 -14.15 5.21 -38.81
CA LEU A 5 -14.62 4.23 -37.85
C LEU A 5 -14.72 4.93 -36.50
N THR A 6 -15.86 5.54 -36.20
CA THR A 6 -16.16 6.07 -34.88
C THR A 6 -16.18 4.89 -33.91
N HIS A 7 -15.12 4.73 -33.15
CA HIS A 7 -15.05 3.76 -32.06
C HIS A 7 -15.72 4.36 -30.83
N THR A 8 -16.67 3.65 -30.26
CA THR A 8 -17.26 3.95 -28.95
C THR A 8 -16.44 3.24 -27.88
N GLN A 9 -15.93 3.99 -26.92
CA GLN A 9 -15.23 3.44 -25.76
C GLN A 9 -16.26 2.80 -24.80
N GLN A 10 -16.09 1.51 -24.49
CA GLN A 10 -16.94 0.77 -23.54
C GLN A 10 -16.08 0.20 -22.40
N LYS A 11 -16.54 0.35 -21.16
CA LYS A 11 -15.96 -0.32 -19.98
C LYS A 11 -16.80 -1.56 -19.67
N LEU A 12 -16.18 -2.72 -19.53
CA LEU A 12 -16.85 -4.00 -19.29
C LEU A 12 -16.20 -4.74 -18.12
N ASN A 13 -17.01 -5.42 -17.32
CA ASN A 13 -16.56 -6.34 -16.29
C ASN A 13 -16.17 -7.67 -16.93
N ILE A 14 -15.00 -8.18 -16.58
CA ILE A 14 -14.50 -9.46 -17.08
C ILE A 14 -14.26 -10.35 -15.89
N THR A 15 -15.04 -11.42 -15.79
CA THR A 15 -14.73 -12.58 -14.94
C THR A 15 -13.98 -13.57 -15.81
N PHE A 16 -12.75 -13.92 -15.43
CA PHE A 16 -11.98 -14.98 -16.07
C PHE A 16 -11.62 -16.04 -15.05
N THR A 17 -11.97 -17.29 -15.34
CA THR A 17 -11.75 -18.43 -14.45
C THR A 17 -10.90 -19.48 -15.16
N ILE A 18 -9.82 -19.92 -14.52
CA ILE A 18 -9.11 -21.14 -14.90
C ILE A 18 -9.75 -22.29 -14.13
N ILE A 19 -10.47 -23.15 -14.83
CA ILE A 19 -11.18 -24.27 -14.23
C ILE A 19 -10.18 -25.37 -13.86
N GLU A 20 -9.31 -25.74 -14.81
CA GLU A 20 -8.41 -26.88 -14.71
C GLU A 20 -7.25 -26.71 -15.70
N ILE A 21 -6.09 -27.28 -15.36
CA ILE A 21 -4.94 -27.38 -16.26
C ILE A 21 -4.59 -28.86 -16.44
N GLU A 22 -4.86 -29.38 -17.63
CA GLU A 22 -4.58 -30.77 -18.01
C GLU A 22 -3.19 -30.88 -18.64
N THR A 23 -2.56 -32.03 -18.46
CA THR A 23 -1.23 -32.33 -19.02
C THR A 23 -1.28 -33.38 -20.11
N GLY A 24 -0.51 -33.16 -21.17
CA GLY A 24 -0.24 -34.15 -22.20
C GLY A 24 0.85 -35.15 -21.79
N PRO A 25 1.06 -36.20 -22.60
CA PRO A 25 2.12 -37.17 -22.36
C PRO A 25 3.50 -36.48 -22.31
N LYS A 26 4.39 -36.97 -21.43
CA LYS A 26 5.75 -36.44 -21.15
C LYS A 26 5.85 -35.22 -20.23
N ALA A 27 4.76 -34.79 -19.59
CA ALA A 27 4.82 -33.71 -18.60
C ALA A 27 5.55 -34.16 -17.32
N ASP A 28 6.56 -33.38 -16.90
CA ASP A 28 7.22 -33.55 -15.60
C ASP A 28 6.40 -32.86 -14.49
N ILE A 29 5.53 -33.63 -13.84
CA ILE A 29 4.64 -33.14 -12.76
C ILE A 29 5.31 -33.12 -11.38
N SER A 30 6.59 -33.49 -11.28
CA SER A 30 7.31 -33.56 -9.99
C SER A 30 7.65 -32.18 -9.42
N LYS A 31 7.68 -31.15 -10.28
CA LYS A 31 8.06 -29.79 -9.91
C LYS A 31 6.83 -28.94 -9.57
N PRO A 32 6.90 -28.12 -8.52
CA PRO A 32 5.82 -27.19 -8.20
C PRO A 32 5.67 -26.17 -9.34
N MET A 33 4.46 -26.07 -9.90
CA MET A 33 4.15 -25.17 -11.01
C MET A 33 3.26 -24.01 -10.56
N ILE A 34 3.41 -22.89 -11.26
CA ILE A 34 2.55 -21.72 -11.11
C ILE A 34 1.97 -21.35 -12.48
N VAL A 35 0.72 -20.90 -12.47
CA VAL A 35 0.11 -20.22 -13.61
C VAL A 35 0.06 -18.74 -13.31
N LYS A 36 0.57 -17.95 -14.24
CA LYS A 36 0.67 -16.50 -14.17
C LYS A 36 -0.25 -15.88 -15.21
N LEU A 37 -1.07 -14.91 -14.81
CA LEU A 37 -1.91 -14.09 -15.68
C LEU A 37 -1.33 -12.68 -15.68
N THR A 38 -1.06 -12.14 -16.87
CA THR A 38 -0.46 -10.82 -17.05
C THR A 38 -1.27 -9.99 -18.04
N ARG A 39 -1.54 -8.73 -17.67
CA ARG A 39 -2.18 -7.74 -18.54
C ARG A 39 -1.58 -6.37 -18.25
N SER A 40 -0.84 -5.83 -19.22
CA SER A 40 -0.10 -4.57 -19.02
C SER A 40 0.88 -4.71 -17.83
N GLU A 41 0.78 -3.86 -16.80
CA GLU A 41 1.63 -3.91 -15.59
C GLU A 41 1.09 -4.85 -14.49
N LEU A 42 -0.11 -5.42 -14.66
CA LEU A 42 -0.74 -6.27 -13.66
C LEU A 42 -0.32 -7.73 -13.83
N GLU A 43 0.08 -8.35 -12.72
CA GLU A 43 0.51 -9.74 -12.62
C GLU A 43 -0.23 -10.47 -11.50
N ARG A 44 -0.82 -11.62 -11.81
CA ARG A 44 -1.44 -12.55 -10.86
C ARG A 44 -0.81 -13.91 -11.04
N GLN A 45 -0.55 -14.64 -9.96
CA GLN A 45 -0.07 -16.02 -10.04
C GLN A 45 -0.69 -16.88 -8.96
N THR A 46 -0.96 -18.14 -9.29
CA THR A 46 -1.40 -19.14 -8.33
C THR A 46 -0.65 -20.45 -8.57
N PRO A 47 -0.26 -21.20 -7.53
CA PRO A 47 0.21 -22.57 -7.71
C PRO A 47 -0.93 -23.43 -8.26
N PHE A 48 -0.58 -24.41 -9.09
CA PHE A 48 -1.54 -25.41 -9.56
C PHE A 48 -0.90 -26.79 -9.56
N LYS A 49 -1.76 -27.81 -9.45
CA LYS A 49 -1.41 -29.20 -9.71
C LYS A 49 -2.11 -29.64 -10.99
N PRO A 50 -1.39 -30.25 -11.95
CA PRO A 50 -2.01 -30.74 -13.17
C PRO A 50 -3.11 -31.76 -12.89
N ASN A 51 -4.18 -31.71 -13.70
CA ASN A 51 -5.34 -32.61 -13.63
C ASN A 51 -6.11 -32.55 -12.30
N GLU A 52 -5.91 -31.49 -11.51
CA GLU A 52 -6.76 -31.14 -10.36
C GLU A 52 -7.60 -29.89 -10.66
N PRO A 53 -8.84 -29.80 -10.16
CA PRO A 53 -9.64 -28.59 -10.25
C PRO A 53 -8.92 -27.41 -9.58
N LEU A 54 -8.75 -26.32 -10.33
CA LEU A 54 -8.12 -25.10 -9.85
C LEU A 54 -9.16 -24.04 -9.47
N ASN A 55 -10.19 -23.87 -10.29
CA ASN A 55 -11.24 -22.85 -10.13
C ASN A 55 -10.70 -21.46 -9.75
N TYR A 56 -9.55 -21.08 -10.33
CA TYR A 56 -8.91 -19.81 -10.04
C TYR A 56 -9.59 -18.70 -10.83
N ARG A 57 -10.38 -17.90 -10.12
CA ARG A 57 -11.17 -16.80 -10.68
C ARG A 57 -10.46 -15.47 -10.48
N ILE A 58 -10.42 -14.67 -11.53
CA ILE A 58 -10.03 -13.25 -11.49
C ILE A 58 -11.17 -12.40 -12.04
N ASN A 59 -11.43 -11.27 -11.40
CA ASN A 59 -12.40 -10.28 -11.86
C ASN A 59 -11.66 -8.98 -12.13
N PHE A 60 -11.91 -8.34 -13.27
CA PHE A 60 -11.29 -7.05 -13.59
C PHE A 60 -12.12 -6.25 -14.60
N ILE A 61 -11.93 -4.94 -14.60
CA ILE A 61 -12.57 -4.03 -15.56
C ILE A 61 -11.68 -3.86 -16.79
N GLY A 62 -12.28 -3.92 -17.97
CA GLY A 62 -11.62 -3.70 -19.26
C GLY A 62 -12.27 -2.58 -20.06
N THR A 63 -11.46 -1.59 -20.46
CA THR A 63 -11.84 -0.63 -21.52
C THR A 63 -11.60 -1.21 -22.91
N PHE A 64 -12.63 -1.21 -23.76
CA PHE A 64 -12.61 -1.65 -25.15
C PHE A 64 -13.03 -0.51 -26.08
N TYR A 65 -12.51 -0.50 -27.30
CA TYR A 65 -12.93 0.44 -28.34
C TYR A 65 -13.75 -0.34 -29.36
N VAL A 66 -15.07 -0.10 -29.39
CA VAL A 66 -16.05 -0.89 -30.15
C VAL A 66 -16.59 -0.03 -31.29
N SER A 67 -16.54 -0.53 -32.52
CA SER A 67 -17.24 0.02 -33.68
C SER A 67 -18.30 -0.96 -34.17
N LYS A 68 -19.12 -0.55 -35.16
CA LYS A 68 -20.21 -1.39 -35.69
C LYS A 68 -19.76 -2.82 -36.07
N ASP A 69 -18.56 -2.96 -36.63
CA ASP A 69 -18.07 -4.24 -37.19
C ASP A 69 -16.74 -4.70 -36.59
N ASN A 70 -16.17 -3.96 -35.62
CA ASN A 70 -14.82 -4.24 -35.14
C ASN A 70 -14.60 -3.78 -33.69
N VAL A 71 -13.84 -4.57 -32.94
CA VAL A 71 -13.39 -4.23 -31.58
C VAL A 71 -11.86 -4.20 -31.58
N LYS A 72 -11.28 -3.11 -31.10
CA LYS A 72 -9.82 -3.01 -30.97
C LYS A 72 -9.30 -4.11 -30.06
N GLU A 73 -8.34 -4.88 -30.56
CA GLU A 73 -7.76 -6.02 -29.86
C GLU A 73 -7.24 -5.65 -28.47
N LYS A 74 -7.45 -6.57 -27.53
CA LYS A 74 -7.04 -6.43 -26.15
C LYS A 74 -6.69 -7.79 -25.61
N HIS A 75 -5.47 -7.91 -25.10
CA HIS A 75 -4.89 -9.21 -24.76
C HIS A 75 -4.77 -9.43 -23.25
N LEU A 76 -4.90 -10.68 -22.85
CA LEU A 76 -4.51 -11.24 -21.57
C LEU A 76 -3.47 -12.33 -21.84
N THR A 77 -2.32 -12.26 -21.19
CA THR A 77 -1.26 -13.26 -21.33
C THR A 77 -1.37 -14.26 -20.19
N LEU A 78 -1.40 -15.55 -20.50
CA LEU A 78 -1.35 -16.65 -19.54
C LEU A 78 0.00 -17.36 -19.70
N THR A 79 0.76 -17.46 -18.63
CA THR A 79 2.12 -18.02 -18.62
C THR A 79 2.19 -19.19 -17.63
N LEU A 80 2.68 -20.34 -18.09
CA LEU A 80 3.07 -21.43 -17.20
C LEU A 80 4.54 -21.29 -16.81
N GLN A 81 4.86 -21.55 -15.53
CA GLN A 81 6.20 -21.41 -14.98
C GLN A 81 6.46 -22.43 -13.86
N ILE A 82 7.71 -22.87 -13.70
CA ILE A 82 8.16 -23.65 -12.53
C ILE A 82 8.41 -22.69 -11.36
N ARG A 83 7.84 -22.99 -10.19
CA ARG A 83 8.00 -22.16 -8.99
C ARG A 83 9.49 -22.06 -8.63
N GLY A 84 10.01 -20.84 -8.60
CA GLY A 84 11.42 -20.55 -8.30
C GLY A 84 12.36 -20.50 -9.52
N ASP A 85 11.87 -20.84 -10.72
CA ASP A 85 12.62 -20.71 -11.97
C ASP A 85 11.93 -19.71 -12.91
N THR A 86 12.52 -18.52 -13.05
CA THR A 86 12.00 -17.46 -13.92
C THR A 86 12.46 -17.60 -15.38
N LYS A 87 13.40 -18.51 -15.68
CA LYS A 87 13.92 -18.71 -17.04
C LYS A 87 13.03 -19.64 -17.86
N THR A 88 12.36 -20.58 -17.21
CA THR A 88 11.47 -21.54 -17.86
C THR A 88 10.02 -21.04 -17.79
N GLN A 89 9.62 -20.26 -18.80
CA GLN A 89 8.26 -19.71 -18.94
C GLN A 89 7.69 -20.02 -20.32
N SER A 90 6.39 -20.24 -20.40
CA SER A 90 5.70 -20.40 -21.69
C SER A 90 4.39 -19.60 -21.71
N PRO A 91 4.38 -18.44 -22.39
CA PRO A 91 3.20 -17.58 -22.49
C PRO A 91 2.26 -18.00 -23.63
N THR A 92 0.98 -17.75 -23.44
CA THR A 92 -0.07 -17.80 -24.46
C THR A 92 -0.95 -16.56 -24.36
N VAL A 93 -1.49 -16.10 -25.49
CA VAL A 93 -2.28 -14.87 -25.55
C VAL A 93 -3.76 -15.20 -25.73
N ILE A 94 -4.60 -14.55 -24.94
CA ILE A 94 -6.06 -14.60 -25.01
C ILE A 94 -6.54 -13.24 -25.50
N ASN A 95 -7.21 -13.20 -26.65
CA ASN A 95 -7.84 -11.98 -27.14
C ASN A 95 -9.20 -11.78 -26.46
N LEU A 96 -9.25 -10.86 -25.51
CA LEU A 96 -10.48 -10.52 -24.78
C LEU A 96 -11.55 -9.88 -25.68
N SER A 97 -11.15 -9.36 -26.84
CA SER A 97 -12.06 -8.65 -27.76
C SER A 97 -13.03 -9.60 -28.47
N GLU A 98 -12.65 -10.88 -28.61
CA GLU A 98 -13.51 -11.94 -29.16
C GLU A 98 -14.79 -12.12 -28.35
N PHE A 99 -14.75 -11.81 -27.05
CA PHE A 99 -15.85 -12.04 -26.12
C PHE A 99 -16.74 -10.80 -25.90
N VAL A 100 -16.37 -9.64 -26.46
CA VAL A 100 -17.07 -8.36 -26.20
C VAL A 100 -18.49 -8.33 -26.78
N HIS A 101 -18.72 -9.01 -27.91
CA HIS A 101 -20.05 -9.12 -28.51
C HIS A 101 -20.92 -10.21 -27.88
N LEU A 102 -20.35 -11.05 -27.00
CA LEU A 102 -21.01 -12.15 -26.30
C LEU A 102 -21.31 -11.75 -24.84
N LYS A 103 -21.78 -10.52 -24.64
CA LYS A 103 -22.04 -9.99 -23.29
C LYS A 103 -23.02 -10.86 -22.52
N SER A 104 -22.82 -10.97 -21.22
CA SER A 104 -23.71 -11.65 -20.28
C SER A 104 -23.91 -13.15 -20.54
N VAL A 105 -23.09 -13.74 -21.42
CA VAL A 105 -23.06 -15.17 -21.68
C VAL A 105 -21.73 -15.71 -21.19
N GLU A 106 -21.79 -16.79 -20.42
CA GLU A 106 -20.62 -17.55 -20.03
C GLU A 106 -20.02 -18.29 -21.23
N GLN A 107 -18.74 -18.08 -21.47
CA GLN A 107 -18.01 -18.69 -22.57
C GLN A 107 -16.90 -19.59 -22.04
N SER A 108 -17.01 -20.88 -22.28
CA SER A 108 -15.98 -21.86 -21.96
C SER A 108 -15.11 -22.12 -23.18
N PHE A 109 -13.79 -22.10 -23.00
CA PHE A 109 -12.83 -22.34 -24.07
C PHE A 109 -11.54 -22.95 -23.53
N THR A 110 -10.72 -23.48 -24.42
CA THR A 110 -9.42 -24.06 -24.07
C THR A 110 -8.27 -23.32 -24.74
N ARG A 111 -7.11 -23.33 -24.07
CA ARG A 111 -5.85 -22.85 -24.63
C ARG A 111 -4.76 -23.89 -24.43
N ARG A 112 -3.99 -24.13 -25.48
CA ARG A 112 -2.87 -25.06 -25.48
C ARG A 112 -1.56 -24.31 -25.31
N ILE A 113 -0.69 -24.83 -24.44
CA ILE A 113 0.59 -24.22 -24.09
C ILE A 113 1.65 -25.31 -24.14
N LEU A 114 2.65 -25.14 -25.00
CA LEU A 114 3.83 -26.01 -24.98
C LEU A 114 4.74 -25.52 -23.86
N PHE A 115 4.87 -26.30 -22.79
CA PHE A 115 5.66 -25.95 -21.62
C PHE A 115 6.54 -27.13 -21.22
N ASN A 116 7.85 -26.89 -21.10
CA ASN A 116 8.84 -27.91 -20.73
C ASN A 116 8.75 -29.20 -21.57
N GLY A 117 8.54 -29.07 -22.89
CA GLY A 117 8.46 -30.21 -23.82
C GLY A 117 7.15 -30.99 -23.80
N ALA A 118 6.17 -30.61 -22.96
CA ALA A 118 4.85 -31.21 -22.92
C ALA A 118 3.75 -30.19 -23.26
N MET A 119 2.66 -30.66 -23.85
CA MET A 119 1.51 -29.81 -24.17
C MET A 119 0.55 -29.77 -22.97
N TYR A 120 0.25 -28.57 -22.47
CA TYR A 120 -0.73 -28.34 -21.42
C TYR A 120 -2.01 -27.80 -22.04
N THR A 121 -3.16 -28.27 -21.59
CA THR A 121 -4.48 -27.76 -21.99
C THR A 121 -5.10 -27.05 -20.79
N VAL A 122 -5.23 -25.72 -20.91
CA VAL A 122 -5.88 -24.89 -19.90
C VAL A 122 -7.36 -24.78 -20.26
N LYS A 123 -8.25 -25.23 -19.37
CA LYS A 123 -9.69 -25.01 -19.47
C LYS A 123 -10.05 -23.69 -18.80
N CYS A 124 -10.64 -22.78 -19.59
CA CYS A 124 -10.96 -21.43 -19.18
C CYS A 124 -12.46 -21.18 -19.33
N GLN A 125 -12.96 -20.24 -18.53
CA GLN A 125 -14.29 -19.69 -18.61
C GLN A 125 -14.19 -18.17 -18.51
N ILE A 126 -14.93 -17.46 -19.36
CA ILE A 126 -14.97 -16.00 -19.35
C ILE A 126 -16.41 -15.51 -19.41
N ILE A 127 -16.71 -14.51 -18.59
CA ILE A 127 -17.98 -13.77 -18.62
C ILE A 127 -17.61 -12.30 -18.81
N VAL A 128 -18.16 -11.68 -19.85
CA VAL A 128 -18.05 -10.24 -20.10
C VAL A 128 -19.40 -9.62 -19.82
N SER A 129 -19.51 -8.71 -18.85
CA SER A 129 -20.77 -8.04 -18.52
C SER A 129 -20.62 -6.54 -18.52
N ASP A 130 -21.75 -5.84 -18.63
CA ASP A 130 -21.78 -4.41 -18.41
C ASP A 130 -21.46 -4.10 -16.92
N PRO A 131 -20.86 -2.94 -16.62
CA PRO A 131 -20.54 -2.55 -15.26
C PRO A 131 -21.81 -2.54 -14.39
N GLY A 132 -21.79 -3.22 -13.25
CA GLY A 132 -22.90 -3.27 -12.30
C GLY A 132 -23.81 -4.50 -12.36
N ILE A 133 -23.57 -5.45 -13.28
CA ILE A 133 -24.24 -6.77 -13.27
C ILE A 133 -23.34 -7.78 -12.55
N ASN A 134 -23.64 -8.07 -11.27
CA ASN A 134 -23.07 -9.19 -10.53
C ASN A 134 -23.92 -10.44 -10.77
N TYR A 135 -23.31 -11.51 -11.30
CA TYR A 135 -23.95 -12.83 -11.31
C TYR A 135 -23.81 -13.48 -9.94
N PRO A 136 -24.91 -13.91 -9.29
CA PRO A 136 -24.83 -14.71 -8.08
C PRO A 136 -24.17 -16.06 -8.37
N ILE A 137 -23.38 -16.53 -7.42
CA ILE A 137 -22.67 -17.82 -7.44
C ILE A 137 -23.61 -18.89 -6.85
N ASN A 138 -23.55 -20.10 -7.42
CA ASN A 138 -24.26 -21.35 -7.09
C ASN A 138 -25.67 -21.53 -7.69
N LEU A 139 -25.70 -22.17 -8.86
CA LEU A 139 -26.71 -23.16 -9.19
C LEU A 139 -25.96 -24.44 -9.59
N GLU A 140 -26.35 -25.54 -8.95
CA GLU A 140 -25.90 -26.90 -9.24
C GLU A 140 -25.79 -27.13 -10.74
N VAL A 141 -24.67 -27.71 -11.14
CA VAL A 141 -24.44 -28.22 -12.50
C VAL A 141 -25.59 -29.18 -12.83
N PRO A 142 -26.50 -28.90 -13.78
CA PRO A 142 -27.17 -29.99 -14.45
C PRO A 142 -26.08 -30.66 -15.27
N ASN A 143 -25.75 -31.89 -14.91
CA ASN A 143 -24.85 -32.75 -15.66
C ASN A 143 -25.42 -32.90 -17.08
N VAL A 144 -24.99 -32.05 -18.01
CA VAL A 144 -25.31 -32.17 -19.44
C VAL A 144 -24.03 -32.59 -20.14
N THR A 145 -23.91 -33.90 -20.32
CA THR A 145 -23.00 -34.52 -21.27
C THR A 145 -23.13 -33.83 -22.63
N PRO A 146 -22.04 -33.36 -23.26
CA PRO A 146 -22.11 -32.83 -24.61
C PRO A 146 -22.50 -33.95 -25.59
N ARG A 147 -23.57 -33.69 -26.36
CA ARG A 147 -24.22 -34.59 -27.33
C ARG A 147 -23.28 -35.02 -28.45
N VAL A 148 -23.40 -36.28 -28.86
CA VAL A 148 -22.95 -36.77 -30.19
C VAL A 148 -24.17 -36.83 -31.12
N PRO A 149 -24.19 -36.08 -32.23
CA PRO A 149 -24.93 -36.48 -33.42
C PRO A 149 -23.98 -37.05 -34.48
N SER A 150 -24.35 -38.28 -34.87
CA SER A 150 -23.96 -39.11 -36.02
C SER A 150 -23.36 -38.44 -37.27
N HIS A 151 -22.31 -39.10 -37.76
CA HIS A 151 -21.79 -39.18 -39.13
C HIS A 151 -22.73 -38.84 -40.30
N VAL A 152 -22.19 -38.07 -41.26
CA VAL A 152 -22.26 -38.37 -42.72
C VAL A 152 -20.88 -38.06 -43.34
N PRO A 153 -20.31 -38.90 -44.23
CA PRO A 153 -18.91 -38.83 -44.69
C PRO A 153 -18.79 -38.21 -46.12
N PRO A 154 -17.66 -38.33 -46.86
CA PRO A 154 -16.82 -37.22 -47.26
C PRO A 154 -16.97 -36.81 -48.74
N GLN A 155 -16.60 -35.58 -49.09
CA GLN A 155 -16.22 -35.24 -50.47
C GLN A 155 -14.77 -34.75 -50.54
N LYS A 156 -14.14 -35.13 -51.65
CA LYS A 156 -12.71 -35.30 -51.95
C LYS A 156 -11.82 -34.05 -51.81
N PRO A 157 -10.49 -34.27 -51.68
CA PRO A 157 -9.50 -33.22 -51.46
C PRO A 157 -9.12 -32.51 -52.77
N LEU A 158 -8.94 -31.20 -52.69
CA LEU A 158 -8.23 -30.42 -53.71
C LEU A 158 -6.82 -30.08 -53.23
N GLN A 159 -5.91 -30.18 -54.19
CA GLN A 159 -4.50 -30.44 -54.05
C GLN A 159 -3.68 -29.31 -53.42
N GLN A 160 -2.57 -29.75 -52.84
CA GLN A 160 -1.42 -28.97 -52.41
C GLN A 160 -0.91 -28.04 -53.51
N SER A 161 -0.47 -26.84 -53.11
CA SER A 161 0.68 -26.21 -53.72
C SER A 161 1.74 -26.01 -52.64
N GLN A 162 2.76 -26.87 -52.68
CA GLN A 162 4.03 -26.65 -52.03
C GLN A 162 4.75 -25.53 -52.77
N VAL A 163 5.21 -24.51 -52.05
CA VAL A 163 6.36 -23.72 -52.49
C VAL A 163 7.45 -23.91 -51.44
N THR A 164 8.35 -24.82 -51.76
CA THR A 164 9.66 -25.01 -51.16
C THR A 164 10.55 -23.85 -51.61
N VAL A 165 11.26 -23.18 -50.70
CA VAL A 165 12.46 -22.42 -51.07
C VAL A 165 13.61 -22.82 -50.17
N ASN A 166 14.65 -23.29 -50.84
CA ASN A 166 15.92 -23.81 -50.34
C ASN A 166 16.72 -22.80 -49.52
N ILE A 167 17.36 -23.32 -48.47
CA ILE A 167 18.60 -22.79 -47.89
C ILE A 167 19.71 -23.21 -48.87
N THR A 168 20.66 -22.37 -49.32
CA THR A 168 22.00 -22.10 -48.76
C THR A 168 22.85 -21.41 -49.88
N PRO A 169 24.11 -20.98 -49.66
CA PRO A 169 24.60 -19.72 -49.08
C PRO A 169 25.37 -18.83 -50.09
N GLN A 170 25.58 -17.54 -49.83
CA GLN A 170 26.69 -16.80 -50.47
C GLN A 170 27.44 -15.87 -49.51
N LYS A 171 28.74 -16.19 -49.35
CA LYS A 171 29.80 -15.33 -48.84
C LYS A 171 30.12 -14.26 -49.87
N THR A 172 30.37 -13.03 -49.41
CA THR A 172 31.48 -12.22 -49.94
C THR A 172 32.00 -11.28 -48.86
N LYS A 173 33.28 -11.48 -48.53
CA LYS A 173 34.17 -10.53 -47.84
C LYS A 173 34.33 -9.26 -48.70
N LYS A 174 34.47 -8.11 -48.05
CA LYS A 174 35.57 -7.17 -48.33
C LYS A 174 35.85 -6.24 -47.14
N GLU A 175 37.13 -5.98 -47.00
CA GLU A 175 37.90 -5.38 -45.91
C GLU A 175 37.82 -3.85 -45.79
N ILE A 176 38.11 -3.41 -44.54
CA ILE A 176 38.98 -2.30 -44.11
C ILE A 176 38.68 -0.89 -44.64
N ARG A 177 38.37 0.02 -43.69
CA ARG A 177 39.16 1.25 -43.47
C ARG A 177 38.98 1.77 -42.04
N LEU A 178 40.04 1.58 -41.26
CA LEU A 178 40.39 2.40 -40.11
C LEU A 178 40.78 3.80 -40.61
N THR A 179 40.24 4.83 -39.97
CA THR A 179 40.87 6.16 -39.96
C THR A 179 41.00 6.62 -38.52
N HIS A 180 42.23 6.51 -38.03
CA HIS A 180 42.74 7.25 -36.89
C HIS A 180 42.63 8.76 -37.14
N SER A 181 42.36 9.52 -36.09
CA SER A 181 42.85 10.89 -35.96
C SER A 181 43.20 11.12 -34.49
N THR A 182 44.49 10.94 -34.20
CA THR A 182 45.20 11.38 -33.01
C THR A 182 45.88 12.72 -33.31
N SER A 183 45.80 13.66 -32.37
CA SER A 183 46.83 14.70 -32.14
C SER A 183 46.65 15.15 -30.67
N SER A 184 47.39 14.58 -29.71
CA SER A 184 48.81 14.78 -29.33
C SER A 184 48.99 15.89 -28.28
N LEU A 185 49.61 15.45 -27.17
CA LEU A 185 50.10 16.13 -25.98
C LEU A 185 50.86 17.45 -26.21
N SER A 186 50.81 18.31 -25.19
CA SER A 186 51.95 19.14 -24.77
C SER A 186 52.22 18.94 -23.28
N THR A 187 53.43 18.49 -22.95
CA THR A 187 53.97 18.27 -21.60
C THR A 187 54.72 19.51 -21.08
N LEU A 188 54.42 19.87 -19.82
CA LEU A 188 55.33 20.25 -18.70
C LEU A 188 56.31 21.45 -18.85
N PRO A 189 56.56 22.20 -17.75
CA PRO A 189 57.54 21.73 -16.77
C PRO A 189 57.19 21.90 -15.29
N GLN A 190 57.66 20.94 -14.50
CA GLN A 190 57.90 21.04 -13.06
C GLN A 190 58.99 22.07 -12.77
N HIS A 191 58.86 22.80 -11.67
CA HIS A 191 60.00 23.11 -10.82
C HIS A 191 59.59 23.17 -9.33
N TYR A 192 60.35 22.40 -8.56
CA TYR A 192 60.56 22.31 -7.12
C TYR A 192 60.19 23.51 -6.22
N SER A 193 59.59 23.20 -5.06
CA SER A 193 60.19 23.54 -3.76
C SER A 193 59.64 22.65 -2.64
N ASN A 194 60.55 22.06 -1.87
CA ASN A 194 60.35 21.21 -0.70
C ASN A 194 59.79 21.98 0.53
N GLU A 195 59.03 21.24 1.35
CA GLU A 195 59.07 21.25 2.83
C GLU A 195 58.33 22.36 3.66
N PRO A 196 58.04 22.15 4.97
CA PRO A 196 56.73 21.64 5.42
C PRO A 196 56.12 22.41 6.63
N ILE A 197 55.01 21.89 7.18
CA ILE A 197 54.45 22.17 8.53
C ILE A 197 53.75 23.55 8.71
N ILE A 198 52.52 23.53 9.24
CA ILE A 198 52.03 24.29 10.41
C ILE A 198 50.49 24.27 10.41
N SER A 199 49.94 23.60 11.42
CA SER A 199 48.58 23.75 11.93
C SER A 199 48.35 25.14 12.56
N PRO A 200 47.09 25.60 12.67
CA PRO A 200 46.72 26.36 13.85
C PRO A 200 45.43 25.78 14.46
N ARG A 201 45.50 25.21 15.66
CA ARG A 201 45.39 25.87 16.98
C ARG A 201 43.99 26.44 17.27
N SER A 202 43.29 25.63 18.05
CA SER A 202 42.38 26.01 19.14
C SER A 202 42.78 27.31 19.85
N THR A 203 41.83 28.23 19.99
CA THR A 203 41.82 29.25 21.04
C THR A 203 40.87 28.83 22.15
N ARG A 204 41.44 28.17 23.15
CA ARG A 204 40.92 28.02 24.51
C ARG A 204 40.97 29.39 25.19
N ARG A 205 39.82 29.91 25.64
CA ARG A 205 39.78 30.89 26.74
C ARG A 205 39.60 30.09 28.04
N GLU A 206 40.65 30.09 28.85
CA GLU A 206 40.59 29.69 30.25
C GLU A 206 39.84 30.77 31.04
N ILE A 207 38.85 30.37 31.82
CA ILE A 207 38.57 31.00 33.12
C ILE A 207 38.55 29.86 34.13
N ARG A 208 39.48 29.93 35.07
CA ARG A 208 39.68 28.99 36.17
C ARG A 208 39.35 29.72 37.46
N ALA A 209 38.42 29.16 38.23
CA ALA A 209 38.31 29.25 39.69
C ALA A 209 37.09 28.38 40.09
N THR A 210 37.05 27.54 41.11
CA THR A 210 38.01 27.02 42.09
C THR A 210 37.30 25.82 42.76
N ASN A 211 38.10 24.80 43.08
CA ASN A 211 37.88 23.63 43.96
C ASN A 211 36.66 23.62 44.90
N SER A 212 35.97 22.48 44.99
CA SER A 212 36.01 21.63 46.21
C SER A 212 35.40 20.23 45.99
N SER A 213 36.06 19.24 46.59
CA SER A 213 35.83 17.80 46.57
C SER A 213 34.53 17.33 47.24
N ALA A 214 34.06 16.12 46.89
CA ALA A 214 33.96 14.96 47.79
C ALA A 214 32.79 13.99 47.44
N THR A 215 33.17 12.79 46.98
CA THR A 215 32.68 11.45 47.41
C THR A 215 31.19 11.16 47.66
N LEU A 216 30.69 10.23 46.83
CA LEU A 216 30.11 8.91 47.18
C LEU A 216 28.87 8.80 48.10
N ASN A 217 27.82 8.24 47.47
CA ASN A 217 27.01 7.09 47.90
C ASN A 217 25.77 7.22 48.81
N VAL A 218 24.70 6.60 48.29
CA VAL A 218 23.77 5.63 48.93
C VAL A 218 22.55 6.16 49.69
N LEU A 219 21.39 5.76 49.13
CA LEU A 219 20.10 5.35 49.73
C LEU A 219 19.72 5.90 51.12
N ARG A 220 18.53 6.52 51.20
CA ARG A 220 17.34 6.00 51.92
C ARG A 220 16.26 7.08 52.06
N SER A 221 15.02 6.74 51.72
CA SER A 221 13.82 7.30 52.38
C SER A 221 13.81 6.84 53.86
N PRO A 222 13.24 7.60 54.81
CA PRO A 222 11.78 7.54 55.02
C PRO A 222 11.11 8.84 55.56
N GLU A 223 9.87 9.06 55.10
CA GLU A 223 8.62 9.20 55.87
C GLU A 223 8.52 9.92 57.25
N ILE A 224 7.46 10.75 57.34
CA ILE A 224 6.53 11.04 58.47
C ILE A 224 6.82 12.25 59.41
N ARG A 225 5.94 13.29 59.36
CA ARG A 225 4.88 13.67 60.36
C ARG A 225 4.55 15.19 60.47
N ASN A 226 3.29 15.51 60.17
CA ASN A 226 2.28 16.40 60.81
C ASN A 226 2.67 17.67 61.62
N GLY A 227 1.89 18.75 61.42
CA GLY A 227 1.48 19.64 62.53
C GLY A 227 1.06 21.10 62.22
N GLU A 228 -0.22 21.31 61.87
CA GLU A 228 -1.17 22.37 62.32
C GLU A 228 -0.95 23.91 62.12
N GLY A 229 -2.00 24.59 61.64
CA GLY A 229 -2.13 26.07 61.72
C GLY A 229 -3.34 26.76 61.03
N ARG A 230 -4.57 26.51 61.51
CA ARG A 230 -5.83 27.34 61.56
C ARG A 230 -6.35 28.27 60.41
N VAL A 231 -7.68 28.33 60.39
CA VAL A 231 -8.74 28.85 59.45
C VAL A 231 -9.32 30.19 60.01
N PRO A 232 -9.96 31.13 59.24
CA PRO A 232 -11.40 31.07 58.91
C PRO A 232 -11.92 31.67 57.59
N ARG A 233 -13.10 31.14 57.20
CA ARG A 233 -14.01 31.45 56.08
C ARG A 233 -14.91 32.68 56.38
N PRO A 234 -15.69 33.20 55.41
CA PRO A 234 -17.12 32.83 55.41
C PRO A 234 -17.79 32.66 54.02
N LEU A 235 -18.81 31.79 53.96
CA LEU A 235 -19.90 31.70 52.94
C LEU A 235 -21.09 32.58 53.42
N PRO A 236 -22.19 32.90 52.65
CA PRO A 236 -23.10 31.86 52.08
C PRO A 236 -24.05 32.25 50.90
N ARG A 237 -24.62 31.24 50.21
CA ARG A 237 -26.07 30.91 50.20
C ARG A 237 -26.38 29.72 49.25
N SER A 238 -26.96 28.67 49.84
CA SER A 238 -27.74 27.60 49.19
C SER A 238 -29.23 27.83 49.44
N VAL A 239 -30.13 27.14 48.71
CA VAL A 239 -31.28 26.28 49.13
C VAL A 239 -31.85 25.67 47.83
N GLY A 240 -32.32 24.43 47.66
CA GLY A 240 -32.49 23.23 48.50
C GLY A 240 -33.08 22.09 47.63
N VAL A 241 -32.62 20.84 47.78
CA VAL A 241 -33.19 19.71 48.57
C VAL A 241 -34.18 18.82 47.78
N SER A 242 -33.80 17.55 47.56
CA SER A 242 -34.56 16.38 48.04
C SER A 242 -33.82 15.07 47.73
N ASN A 243 -33.50 14.32 48.80
CA ASN A 243 -32.88 12.99 48.83
C ASN A 243 -33.94 11.89 48.66
N GLN A 244 -33.59 10.75 48.05
CA GLN A 244 -33.91 9.43 48.60
C GLN A 244 -32.79 8.40 48.33
N ARG A 245 -32.38 7.75 49.44
CA ARG A 245 -31.53 6.54 49.59
C ARG A 245 -32.12 5.38 48.73
N THR A 246 -31.39 4.31 48.36
CA THR A 246 -31.01 3.22 49.28
C THR A 246 -30.18 2.10 48.59
N LYS A 247 -29.10 1.68 49.28
CA LYS A 247 -28.42 0.36 49.41
C LYS A 247 -27.58 -0.29 48.28
N LEU A 248 -26.32 -0.47 48.70
CA LEU A 248 -25.25 -1.40 48.32
C LEU A 248 -25.66 -2.88 48.16
N THR A 249 -24.96 -3.58 47.27
CA THR A 249 -24.29 -4.86 47.63
C THR A 249 -23.00 -5.04 46.84
N VAL A 250 -21.89 -5.12 47.58
CA VAL A 250 -20.58 -5.62 47.14
C VAL A 250 -20.56 -7.13 47.39
N SER A 251 -19.99 -7.91 46.49
CA SER A 251 -19.51 -9.26 46.81
C SER A 251 -18.22 -9.53 46.04
N SER A 252 -17.19 -9.85 46.81
CA SER A 252 -15.83 -10.18 46.41
C SER A 252 -15.54 -11.64 46.73
N SER A 253 -14.88 -12.38 45.83
CA SER A 253 -14.13 -13.60 46.18
C SER A 253 -13.13 -14.03 45.08
N ILE A 254 -11.86 -13.60 45.25
CA ILE A 254 -10.62 -14.40 45.42
C ILE A 254 -10.33 -15.59 44.45
N SER A 255 -9.46 -15.31 43.46
CA SER A 255 -8.26 -16.02 42.93
C SER A 255 -8.14 -17.55 42.72
N SER A 256 -7.65 -17.95 41.53
CA SER A 256 -6.36 -18.66 41.31
C SER A 256 -6.00 -18.82 39.81
N PRO A 257 -4.71 -19.08 39.45
CA PRO A 257 -4.05 -18.55 38.25
C PRO A 257 -3.85 -19.58 37.11
N GLY A 258 -3.63 -19.07 35.89
CA GLY A 258 -2.93 -19.80 34.83
C GLY A 258 -3.78 -20.16 33.61
N GLN A 259 -3.71 -19.32 32.58
CA GLN A 259 -3.46 -19.64 31.16
C GLN A 259 -3.85 -18.42 30.33
N ASP A 260 -2.84 -17.71 29.84
CA ASP A 260 -2.98 -16.60 28.89
C ASP A 260 -3.64 -17.12 27.61
N SER A 261 -4.95 -16.94 27.54
CA SER A 261 -5.73 -16.99 26.32
C SER A 261 -6.13 -15.55 26.00
N ILE A 262 -5.62 -15.07 24.86
CA ILE A 262 -5.92 -13.77 24.26
C ILE A 262 -7.46 -13.59 24.27
N PRO A 263 -8.02 -12.56 24.93
CA PRO A 263 -9.45 -12.32 24.81
C PRO A 263 -9.71 -11.82 23.40
N SER A 264 -10.41 -12.65 22.62
CA SER A 264 -11.06 -12.24 21.39
C SER A 264 -11.95 -11.05 21.69
N SER A 265 -11.57 -9.87 21.21
CA SER A 265 -12.36 -8.64 21.34
C SER A 265 -13.60 -8.74 20.46
N GLN A 266 -14.65 -9.39 20.95
CA GLN A 266 -16.00 -9.14 20.47
C GLN A 266 -16.42 -7.77 20.98
N ASN A 267 -16.19 -6.73 20.18
CA ASN A 267 -16.96 -5.50 20.35
C ASN A 267 -18.44 -5.86 20.15
N PRO A 268 -19.35 -5.47 21.06
CA PRO A 268 -20.76 -5.71 20.84
C PRO A 268 -21.22 -4.82 19.68
N SER A 269 -21.58 -5.44 18.55
CA SER A 269 -22.34 -4.76 17.50
C SER A 269 -23.61 -4.17 18.12
N PRO A 270 -23.95 -2.89 17.86
CA PRO A 270 -25.23 -2.36 18.29
C PRO A 270 -26.34 -3.23 17.71
N ARG A 271 -27.31 -3.64 18.53
CA ARG A 271 -28.51 -4.34 18.04
C ARG A 271 -29.23 -3.38 17.09
N LEU A 272 -29.09 -3.64 15.80
CA LEU A 272 -29.81 -2.99 14.73
C LEU A 272 -31.27 -3.45 14.82
N GLU A 273 -32.20 -2.51 14.93
CA GLU A 273 -33.59 -2.78 14.57
C GLU A 273 -33.58 -3.09 13.06
N GLU A 274 -34.20 -4.21 12.66
CA GLU A 274 -34.29 -4.62 11.26
C GLU A 274 -35.11 -3.58 10.48
N SER A 275 -34.44 -2.55 9.93
CA SER A 275 -35.08 -1.68 8.95
C SER A 275 -35.16 -2.42 7.63
N GLU A 276 -36.35 -2.50 7.03
CA GLU A 276 -36.53 -3.07 5.69
C GLU A 276 -35.62 -2.33 4.68
N VAL A 277 -34.73 -3.08 4.03
CA VAL A 277 -33.80 -2.53 3.03
C VAL A 277 -34.59 -2.22 1.76
N THR A 278 -34.70 -0.95 1.39
CA THR A 278 -35.38 -0.54 0.15
C THR A 278 -34.55 -0.83 -1.10
N ASN A 279 -35.18 -0.78 -2.28
CA ASN A 279 -34.49 -0.99 -3.56
C ASN A 279 -33.41 0.06 -3.82
N GLU A 280 -33.63 1.27 -3.33
CA GLU A 280 -32.75 2.42 -3.47
C GLU A 280 -31.57 2.35 -2.49
N MET A 281 -31.79 1.85 -1.27
CA MET A 281 -30.71 1.47 -0.36
C MET A 281 -29.84 0.37 -0.98
N SER A 282 -30.48 -0.65 -1.57
CA SER A 282 -29.77 -1.72 -2.26
C SER A 282 -28.96 -1.20 -3.46
N GLN A 283 -29.47 -0.21 -4.20
CA GLN A 283 -28.75 0.41 -5.31
C GLN A 283 -27.58 1.26 -4.83
N LEU A 284 -27.75 2.01 -3.74
CA LEU A 284 -26.67 2.75 -3.09
C LEU A 284 -25.56 1.81 -2.64
N PHE A 285 -25.88 0.76 -1.87
CA PHE A 285 -24.88 -0.20 -1.40
C PHE A 285 -24.11 -0.88 -2.54
N LYS A 286 -24.78 -1.24 -3.65
CA LYS A 286 -24.11 -1.77 -4.86
C LYS A 286 -23.14 -0.77 -5.51
N ASP A 287 -23.51 0.50 -5.55
CA ASP A 287 -22.64 1.55 -6.10
C ASP A 287 -21.44 1.82 -5.15
N ILE A 288 -21.65 1.77 -3.82
CA ILE A 288 -20.59 1.84 -2.81
C ILE A 288 -19.65 0.63 -2.88
N GLU A 289 -20.18 -0.58 -3.06
CA GLU A 289 -19.37 -1.79 -3.30
C GLU A 289 -18.48 -1.68 -4.54
N SER A 290 -18.89 -0.83 -5.50
CA SER A 290 -18.21 -0.58 -6.77
C SER A 290 -17.47 0.77 -6.79
N PHE A 291 -16.95 1.19 -5.64
CA PHE A 291 -16.38 2.53 -5.46
C PHE A 291 -15.24 2.87 -6.42
N GLU A 292 -14.52 1.90 -7.01
CA GLU A 292 -13.50 2.21 -8.01
C GLU A 292 -14.10 2.85 -9.27
N THR A 293 -15.37 2.55 -9.58
CA THR A 293 -16.09 3.24 -10.66
C THR A 293 -16.33 4.70 -10.32
N ILE A 294 -16.65 4.99 -9.05
CA ILE A 294 -16.85 6.35 -8.53
C ILE A 294 -15.52 7.12 -8.57
N GLN A 295 -14.45 6.49 -8.09
CA GLN A 295 -13.09 7.03 -8.18
C GLN A 295 -12.72 7.38 -9.63
N MET A 296 -13.00 6.49 -10.58
CA MET A 296 -12.75 6.74 -12.00
C MET A 296 -13.60 7.87 -12.59
N ILE A 297 -14.81 8.14 -12.08
CA ILE A 297 -15.62 9.28 -12.51
C ILE A 297 -15.04 10.59 -11.98
N GLU A 298 -14.56 10.60 -10.73
CA GLU A 298 -13.88 11.76 -10.12
C GLU A 298 -12.60 12.13 -10.86
N GLU A 299 -11.80 11.16 -11.29
CA GLU A 299 -10.56 11.44 -12.04
C GLU A 299 -10.79 12.24 -13.34
N ASN A 300 -12.00 12.14 -13.90
CA ASN A 300 -12.41 12.90 -15.08
C ASN A 300 -13.01 14.29 -14.72
N ASN A 301 -13.23 14.58 -13.43
CA ASN A 301 -13.86 15.80 -12.90
C ASN A 301 -13.04 16.40 -11.74
N LYS A 302 -12.05 17.25 -12.06
CA LYS A 302 -11.00 17.71 -11.12
C LYS A 302 -11.40 18.79 -10.10
N THR A 303 -12.66 19.20 -10.04
CA THR A 303 -13.10 20.39 -9.30
C THR A 303 -13.48 20.14 -7.84
N LEU A 304 -13.50 18.89 -7.38
CA LEU A 304 -14.00 18.55 -6.04
C LEU A 304 -12.97 18.81 -4.94
N THR A 305 -13.47 19.25 -3.78
CA THR A 305 -12.70 19.53 -2.55
C THR A 305 -12.58 18.30 -1.64
N MET A 306 -13.45 17.31 -1.81
CA MET A 306 -13.44 16.02 -1.11
C MET A 306 -13.72 14.87 -2.11
N PRO A 307 -13.50 13.60 -1.73
CA PRO A 307 -13.79 12.47 -2.59
C PRO A 307 -15.26 12.46 -3.02
N LEU A 308 -15.53 12.16 -4.29
CA LEU A 308 -16.88 12.05 -4.84
C LEU A 308 -17.69 10.99 -4.10
N LEU A 309 -17.04 9.92 -3.63
CA LEU A 309 -17.66 8.91 -2.79
C LEU A 309 -18.20 9.50 -1.48
N MET A 310 -17.46 10.42 -0.85
CA MET A 310 -17.94 11.13 0.33
C MET A 310 -19.13 12.03 0.01
N GLU A 311 -19.07 12.78 -1.08
CA GLU A 311 -20.18 13.64 -1.55
C GLU A 311 -21.47 12.82 -1.74
N ILE A 312 -21.37 11.65 -2.37
CA ILE A 312 -22.50 10.74 -2.57
C ILE A 312 -23.05 10.25 -1.24
N ILE A 313 -22.18 9.72 -0.37
CA ILE A 313 -22.59 9.18 0.94
C ILE A 313 -23.30 10.27 1.75
N TRP A 314 -22.70 11.45 1.84
CA TRP A 314 -23.19 12.47 2.74
C TRP A 314 -24.41 13.22 2.20
N ASN A 315 -24.53 13.42 0.88
CA ASN A 315 -25.76 13.96 0.28
C ASN A 315 -26.94 13.01 0.43
N CYS A 316 -26.74 11.70 0.26
CA CYS A 316 -27.81 10.71 0.47
C CYS A 316 -28.30 10.69 1.93
N VAL A 317 -27.39 10.90 2.89
CA VAL A 317 -27.70 10.96 4.32
C VAL A 317 -28.40 12.27 4.69
N MET A 318 -27.88 13.44 4.27
CA MET A 318 -28.35 14.76 4.70
C MET A 318 -29.61 15.23 3.99
N SER A 319 -29.77 14.94 2.69
CA SER A 319 -30.88 15.47 1.87
C SER A 319 -32.26 14.88 2.23
N ASN A 320 -32.30 13.87 3.11
CA ASN A 320 -33.51 13.12 3.43
C ASN A 320 -34.05 13.34 4.86
N ASN A 321 -33.53 14.27 5.67
CA ASN A 321 -34.03 14.58 7.04
C ASN A 321 -34.27 13.33 7.94
N LEU A 322 -33.38 12.34 7.85
CA LEU A 322 -33.54 10.98 8.38
C LEU A 322 -33.07 10.82 9.85
N LEU A 323 -33.66 11.55 10.80
CA LEU A 323 -33.24 11.52 12.22
C LEU A 323 -33.32 10.14 12.92
N ASN A 324 -33.96 9.11 12.33
CA ASN A 324 -34.01 7.77 12.94
C ASN A 324 -33.21 6.66 12.20
N ASN A 325 -32.94 6.76 10.88
CA ASN A 325 -32.28 5.69 10.09
C ASN A 325 -30.90 6.05 9.49
N GLN A 326 -30.42 7.29 9.63
CA GLN A 326 -29.09 7.70 9.11
C GLN A 326 -27.94 6.89 9.69
N ILE A 327 -28.01 6.59 10.99
CA ILE A 327 -26.94 5.89 11.70
C ILE A 327 -26.75 4.49 11.13
N THR A 328 -27.84 3.76 10.86
CA THR A 328 -27.80 2.42 10.28
C THR A 328 -27.23 2.43 8.86
N ILE A 329 -27.64 3.38 8.02
CA ILE A 329 -27.13 3.50 6.64
C ILE A 329 -25.63 3.80 6.64
N ILE A 330 -25.18 4.77 7.44
CA ILE A 330 -23.76 5.12 7.51
C ILE A 330 -22.96 3.95 8.09
N TYR A 331 -23.49 3.27 9.11
CA TYR A 331 -22.86 2.08 9.68
C TYR A 331 -22.64 1.02 8.60
N GLU A 332 -23.67 0.72 7.81
CA GLU A 332 -23.62 -0.28 6.74
C GLU A 332 -22.66 0.12 5.62
N ILE A 333 -22.65 1.40 5.24
CA ILE A 333 -21.67 1.93 4.27
C ILE A 333 -20.25 1.78 4.81
N ILE A 334 -19.98 2.16 6.06
CA ILE A 334 -18.65 1.99 6.66
C ILE A 334 -18.28 0.51 6.70
N ARG A 335 -19.23 -0.39 7.03
CA ARG A 335 -19.02 -1.84 7.03
C ARG A 335 -18.61 -2.34 5.63
N ILE A 336 -19.34 -1.97 4.58
CA ILE A 336 -19.02 -2.32 3.19
C ILE A 336 -17.63 -1.81 2.79
N LEU A 337 -17.34 -0.53 3.09
CA LEU A 337 -16.02 0.06 2.78
C LEU A 337 -14.89 -0.61 3.56
N HIS A 338 -15.16 -1.00 4.81
CA HIS A 338 -14.23 -1.73 5.66
C HIS A 338 -13.96 -3.14 5.11
N GLU A 339 -14.98 -3.86 4.63
CA GLU A 339 -14.78 -5.17 3.98
C GLU A 339 -13.88 -5.07 2.75
N LYS A 340 -13.92 -3.95 2.01
CA LYS A 340 -13.01 -3.70 0.88
C LYS A 340 -11.56 -3.47 1.28
N LEU A 341 -11.28 -3.10 2.54
CA LEU A 341 -9.90 -3.00 3.04
C LEU A 341 -9.24 -4.38 3.14
N ASN A 342 -10.04 -5.43 3.34
CA ASN A 342 -9.60 -6.81 3.45
C ASN A 342 -9.49 -7.52 2.08
N ASP A 343 -9.75 -6.82 0.97
CA ASP A 343 -9.49 -7.35 -0.36
C ASP A 343 -7.98 -7.35 -0.63
N ASP A 344 -7.37 -8.53 -0.68
CA ASP A 344 -5.95 -8.76 -0.99
C ASP A 344 -5.48 -8.10 -2.30
N PHE A 345 -6.41 -7.65 -3.13
CA PHE A 345 -6.18 -7.17 -4.49
C PHE A 345 -6.39 -5.67 -4.70
N ILE A 346 -6.77 -4.94 -3.66
CA ILE A 346 -7.01 -3.49 -3.73
C ILE A 346 -5.72 -2.72 -4.06
N GLN A 347 -5.80 -1.77 -5.00
CA GLN A 347 -4.66 -0.95 -5.41
C GLN A 347 -4.37 0.13 -4.37
N MET A 348 -3.10 0.53 -4.21
CA MET A 348 -2.69 1.59 -3.26
C MET A 348 -3.47 2.90 -3.47
N LYS A 349 -3.71 3.30 -4.72
CA LYS A 349 -4.52 4.50 -5.02
C LYS A 349 -5.97 4.37 -4.52
N SER A 350 -6.56 3.19 -4.64
CA SER A 350 -7.91 2.89 -4.14
C SER A 350 -7.93 2.80 -2.62
N LEU A 351 -6.88 2.27 -1.97
CA LEU A 351 -6.69 2.34 -0.52
C LEU A 351 -6.60 3.79 -0.03
N ALA A 352 -5.81 4.63 -0.69
CA ALA A 352 -5.71 6.05 -0.36
C ALA A 352 -7.08 6.75 -0.52
N TYR A 353 -7.83 6.40 -1.56
CA TYR A 353 -9.18 6.92 -1.79
C TYR A 353 -10.19 6.51 -0.69
N LEU A 354 -10.19 5.25 -0.27
CA LEU A 354 -11.00 4.77 0.85
C LEU A 354 -10.60 5.43 2.17
N ASN A 355 -9.29 5.51 2.44
CA ASN A 355 -8.74 6.15 3.62
C ASN A 355 -9.13 7.63 3.71
N SER A 356 -9.03 8.33 2.57
CA SER A 356 -9.50 9.71 2.42
C SER A 356 -11.00 9.84 2.65
N THR A 357 -11.81 8.97 2.05
CA THR A 357 -13.28 8.97 2.23
C THR A 357 -13.66 8.77 3.71
N LEU A 358 -13.10 7.76 4.37
CA LEU A 358 -13.35 7.49 5.79
C LEU A 358 -12.94 8.67 6.68
N SER A 359 -11.84 9.35 6.36
CA SER A 359 -11.40 10.55 7.11
C SER A 359 -12.43 11.68 7.04
N TRP A 360 -13.02 11.91 5.87
CA TRP A 360 -14.09 12.91 5.70
C TRP A 360 -15.40 12.48 6.38
N ILE A 361 -15.79 11.20 6.29
CA ILE A 361 -16.95 10.67 7.01
C ILE A 361 -16.81 10.96 8.51
N CYS A 362 -15.65 10.67 9.10
CA CYS A 362 -15.45 10.92 10.52
C CYS A 362 -15.47 12.42 10.87
N ILE A 363 -14.99 13.32 9.99
CA ILE A 363 -15.11 14.79 10.18
C ILE A 363 -16.57 15.23 10.17
N TYR A 364 -17.34 14.78 9.19
CA TYR A 364 -18.73 15.18 9.06
C TYR A 364 -19.63 14.56 10.15
N LEU A 365 -19.34 13.33 10.61
CA LEU A 365 -19.96 12.75 11.82
C LEU A 365 -19.69 13.62 13.04
N THR A 366 -18.45 14.11 13.18
CA THR A 366 -18.06 14.99 14.30
C THR A 366 -18.78 16.33 14.24
N LYS A 367 -18.86 16.95 13.05
CA LYS A 367 -19.51 18.24 12.84
C LYS A 367 -21.02 18.17 13.04
N SER A 368 -21.65 17.13 12.51
CA SER A 368 -23.11 17.08 12.36
C SER A 368 -23.82 16.41 13.52
N LEU A 369 -23.24 15.36 14.12
CA LEU A 369 -23.97 14.48 15.05
C LEU A 369 -23.37 14.43 16.47
N ARG A 370 -22.08 14.76 16.67
CA ARG A 370 -21.44 14.63 18.00
C ARG A 370 -22.03 15.55 19.07
N ASN A 371 -22.65 16.66 18.67
CA ASN A 371 -23.29 17.59 19.60
C ASN A 371 -24.66 17.11 20.11
N GLU A 372 -25.23 16.04 19.54
CA GLU A 372 -26.57 15.56 19.85
C GLU A 372 -26.66 14.67 21.12
N ARG A 373 -25.55 14.46 21.85
CA ARG A 373 -25.48 13.57 23.04
C ARG A 373 -26.16 12.20 22.82
N ASN A 374 -26.03 11.64 21.62
CA ASN A 374 -26.63 10.35 21.27
C ASN A 374 -25.59 9.21 21.35
N GLU A 375 -25.89 8.17 22.12
CA GLU A 375 -24.98 7.02 22.31
C GLU A 375 -24.73 6.25 21.00
N LYS A 376 -25.76 6.08 20.16
CA LYS A 376 -25.63 5.39 18.86
C LYS A 376 -24.69 6.14 17.90
N VAL A 377 -24.75 7.47 17.92
CA VAL A 377 -23.83 8.33 17.15
C VAL A 377 -22.40 8.18 17.65
N ASN A 378 -22.20 8.15 18.97
CA ASN A 378 -20.87 7.95 19.54
C ASN A 378 -20.31 6.57 19.16
N GLN A 379 -21.12 5.52 19.21
CA GLN A 379 -20.72 4.18 18.77
C GLN A 379 -20.34 4.14 17.29
N LEU A 380 -21.14 4.76 16.41
CA LEU A 380 -20.83 4.88 14.98
C LEU A 380 -19.53 5.66 14.74
N TYR A 381 -19.31 6.75 15.47
CA TYR A 381 -18.09 7.54 15.37
C TYR A 381 -16.85 6.74 15.81
N GLU A 382 -16.94 5.98 16.90
CA GLU A 382 -15.88 5.08 17.32
C GLU A 382 -15.60 3.99 16.27
N TYR A 383 -16.64 3.41 15.66
CA TYR A 383 -16.51 2.43 14.59
C TYR A 383 -15.85 3.01 13.32
N CYS A 384 -16.23 4.23 12.91
CA CYS A 384 -15.58 4.97 11.82
C CYS A 384 -14.08 5.13 12.07
N LYS A 385 -13.71 5.52 13.29
CA LYS A 385 -12.29 5.71 13.65
C LYS A 385 -11.49 4.42 13.64
N ILE A 386 -12.05 3.33 14.15
CA ILE A 386 -11.40 2.01 14.10
C ILE A 386 -11.15 1.63 12.64
N SER A 387 -12.17 1.78 11.79
CA SER A 387 -12.07 1.51 10.35
C SER A 387 -11.03 2.41 9.66
N LEU A 388 -10.92 3.67 10.07
CA LEU A 388 -9.90 4.61 9.56
C LEU A 388 -8.48 4.25 9.99
N ILE A 389 -8.28 3.81 11.24
CA ILE A 389 -6.98 3.30 11.72
C ILE A 389 -6.56 2.10 10.89
N GLU A 390 -7.48 1.15 10.72
CA GLU A 390 -7.21 -0.07 9.97
C GLU A 390 -6.92 0.21 8.49
N SER A 391 -7.69 1.10 7.88
CA SER A 391 -7.43 1.59 6.53
C SER A 391 -6.02 2.21 6.41
N SER A 392 -5.60 2.98 7.43
CA SER A 392 -4.25 3.57 7.47
C SER A 392 -3.18 2.49 7.58
N ASN A 393 -3.38 1.47 8.42
CA ASN A 393 -2.48 0.34 8.55
C ASN A 393 -2.32 -0.43 7.23
N VAL A 394 -3.42 -0.77 6.56
CA VAL A 394 -3.40 -1.49 5.28
C VAL A 394 -2.69 -0.67 4.20
N LEU A 395 -2.94 0.64 4.15
CA LEU A 395 -2.22 1.56 3.26
C LEU A 395 -0.71 1.57 3.57
N TYR A 396 -0.32 1.67 4.84
CA TYR A 396 1.09 1.64 5.25
C TYR A 396 1.79 0.33 4.92
N GLU A 397 1.12 -0.82 5.06
CA GLU A 397 1.68 -2.10 4.63
C GLU A 397 1.87 -2.17 3.11
N SER A 398 0.96 -1.59 2.33
CA SER A 398 1.12 -1.47 0.87
C SER A 398 2.32 -0.59 0.50
N ILE A 399 2.51 0.52 1.23
CA ILE A 399 3.64 1.43 1.05
C ILE A 399 4.96 0.74 1.42
N LYS A 400 5.04 0.11 2.59
CA LYS A 400 6.22 -0.66 3.03
C LYS A 400 6.63 -1.69 1.98
N LYS A 401 5.69 -2.53 1.50
CA LYS A 401 5.96 -3.51 0.44
C LYS A 401 6.57 -2.88 -0.81
N THR A 402 6.07 -1.71 -1.21
CA THR A 402 6.59 -0.97 -2.37
C THR A 402 7.99 -0.44 -2.10
N ILE A 403 8.24 0.17 -0.93
CA ILE A 403 9.57 0.64 -0.51
C ILE A 403 10.58 -0.51 -0.47
N THR A 404 10.21 -1.66 0.09
CA THR A 404 11.05 -2.86 0.11
C THR A 404 11.43 -3.28 -1.32
N GLN A 405 10.47 -3.30 -2.25
CA GLN A 405 10.73 -3.69 -3.64
C GLN A 405 11.70 -2.72 -4.34
N ILE A 406 11.44 -1.42 -4.29
CA ILE A 406 12.27 -0.42 -4.98
C ILE A 406 13.67 -0.31 -4.34
N THR A 407 13.78 -0.49 -3.03
CA THR A 407 15.07 -0.52 -2.33
C THR A 407 15.89 -1.73 -2.74
N ASN A 408 15.26 -2.91 -2.84
CA ASN A 408 15.94 -4.12 -3.28
C ASN A 408 16.41 -4.03 -4.75
N VAL A 409 15.67 -3.35 -5.62
CA VAL A 409 16.09 -3.06 -6.99
C VAL A 409 17.29 -2.12 -6.99
N TRP A 410 17.22 -1.01 -6.25
CA TRP A 410 18.33 -0.07 -6.13
C TRP A 410 19.59 -0.70 -5.52
N LEU A 411 19.45 -1.57 -4.52
CA LEU A 411 20.58 -2.29 -3.92
C LEU A 411 21.32 -3.19 -4.90
N GLN A 412 20.67 -3.65 -5.98
CA GLN A 412 21.28 -4.41 -7.07
C GLN A 412 21.90 -3.52 -8.15
N GLN A 413 21.56 -2.23 -8.18
CA GLN A 413 21.94 -1.22 -9.18
C GLN A 413 22.27 0.10 -8.48
N GLN A 414 23.23 0.07 -7.55
CA GLN A 414 23.46 1.17 -6.59
C GLN A 414 23.89 2.47 -7.27
N ASP A 415 24.49 2.37 -8.45
CA ASP A 415 24.87 3.45 -9.35
C ASP A 415 23.67 4.18 -9.98
N ASN A 416 22.49 3.57 -9.99
CA ASN A 416 21.27 4.13 -10.55
C ASN A 416 20.17 4.31 -9.49
N SER A 417 20.08 5.51 -8.92
CA SER A 417 19.02 5.87 -7.95
C SER A 417 17.64 6.13 -8.59
N GLN A 418 17.54 6.23 -9.92
CA GLN A 418 16.29 6.63 -10.59
C GLN A 418 15.10 5.71 -10.29
N PRO A 419 15.21 4.36 -10.31
CA PRO A 419 14.09 3.47 -10.00
C PRO A 419 13.56 3.65 -8.57
N PHE A 420 14.45 3.99 -7.62
CA PHE A 420 14.04 4.31 -6.26
C PHE A 420 13.24 5.61 -6.23
N LEU A 421 13.77 6.67 -6.85
CA LEU A 421 13.12 7.99 -6.89
C LEU A 421 11.76 7.94 -7.60
N ASP A 422 11.66 7.22 -8.73
CA ASP A 422 10.40 7.01 -9.46
C ASP A 422 9.39 6.25 -8.59
N GLY A 423 9.86 5.27 -7.81
CA GLY A 423 9.06 4.54 -6.84
C GLY A 423 8.49 5.44 -5.74
N ILE A 424 9.32 6.29 -5.14
CA ILE A 424 8.89 7.26 -4.13
C ILE A 424 7.90 8.26 -4.73
N ASP A 425 8.19 8.81 -5.91
CA ASP A 425 7.30 9.76 -6.57
C ASP A 425 5.94 9.13 -6.91
N LYS A 426 5.92 7.86 -7.32
CA LYS A 426 4.68 7.10 -7.56
C LYS A 426 3.85 6.96 -6.29
N ILE A 427 4.47 6.58 -5.16
CA ILE A 427 3.77 6.47 -3.87
C ILE A 427 3.16 7.81 -3.48
N LEU A 428 3.98 8.87 -3.48
CA LEU A 428 3.53 10.21 -3.12
C LEU A 428 2.38 10.64 -4.01
N THR A 429 2.55 10.56 -5.33
CA THR A 429 1.56 10.97 -6.33
C THR A 429 0.24 10.19 -6.20
N GLN A 430 0.27 8.89 -5.91
CA GLN A 430 -0.95 8.13 -5.66
C GLN A 430 -1.67 8.64 -4.40
N CYS A 431 -0.95 8.94 -3.33
CA CYS A 431 -1.50 9.47 -2.09
C CYS A 431 -1.97 10.94 -2.17
N ASN A 432 -1.31 11.85 -2.90
CA ASN A 432 -1.84 13.22 -3.10
C ASN A 432 -2.73 13.40 -4.33
N SER A 433 -2.93 12.36 -5.16
CA SER A 433 -3.98 12.39 -6.19
C SER A 433 -5.40 12.34 -5.63
N VAL A 434 -5.57 12.06 -4.34
CA VAL A 434 -6.87 12.00 -3.65
C VAL A 434 -7.05 13.17 -2.69
N ARG A 435 -8.30 13.54 -2.42
CA ARG A 435 -8.67 14.74 -1.67
C ARG A 435 -8.73 14.51 -0.15
N TYR A 436 -7.60 14.59 0.55
CA TYR A 436 -7.57 14.47 2.02
C TYR A 436 -7.89 15.78 2.76
N PRO A 437 -8.41 15.71 4.00
CA PRO A 437 -8.40 16.84 4.93
C PRO A 437 -6.96 17.28 5.22
N LYS A 438 -6.71 18.58 5.36
CA LYS A 438 -5.35 19.15 5.36
C LYS A 438 -4.46 18.56 6.46
N ASN A 439 -4.92 18.58 7.71
CA ASN A 439 -4.12 18.12 8.86
C ASN A 439 -3.95 16.59 8.86
N TYR A 440 -4.91 15.87 8.29
CA TYR A 440 -4.79 14.43 8.11
C TYR A 440 -3.74 14.11 7.04
N TYR A 441 -3.77 14.82 5.91
CA TYR A 441 -2.82 14.67 4.82
C TYR A 441 -1.37 14.97 5.24
N GLU A 442 -1.18 16.00 6.06
CA GLU A 442 0.13 16.33 6.62
C GLU A 442 0.66 15.19 7.50
N ALA A 443 -0.17 14.66 8.40
CA ALA A 443 0.20 13.51 9.22
C ALA A 443 0.50 12.25 8.40
N LEU A 444 -0.31 11.95 7.38
CA LEU A 444 -0.11 10.85 6.44
C LEU A 444 1.25 10.98 5.75
N THR A 445 1.57 12.16 5.24
CA THR A 445 2.80 12.41 4.50
C THR A 445 4.03 12.24 5.40
N GLN A 446 3.96 12.69 6.65
CA GLN A 446 5.03 12.47 7.63
C GLN A 446 5.21 10.98 7.96
N ASP A 447 4.13 10.22 8.09
CA ASP A 447 4.20 8.77 8.29
C ASP A 447 4.80 8.05 7.07
N ILE A 448 4.46 8.46 5.84
CA ILE A 448 5.07 7.93 4.61
C ILE A 448 6.59 8.17 4.62
N VAL A 449 7.04 9.38 4.98
CA VAL A 449 8.47 9.68 5.10
C VAL A 449 9.14 8.83 6.18
N LYS A 450 8.48 8.62 7.33
CA LYS A 450 8.99 7.71 8.37
C LYS A 450 9.19 6.30 7.81
N ILE A 451 8.21 5.78 7.07
CA ILE A 451 8.29 4.46 6.42
C ILE A 451 9.45 4.41 5.43
N ILE A 452 9.63 5.45 4.60
CA ILE A 452 10.78 5.52 3.68
C ILE A 452 12.09 5.42 4.47
N ASN A 453 12.23 6.18 5.55
CA ASN A 453 13.44 6.23 6.36
C ASN A 453 13.75 4.90 7.05
N THR A 454 12.74 4.25 7.65
CA THR A 454 12.91 3.00 8.42
C THR A 454 13.03 1.77 7.52
N GLU A 455 12.15 1.64 6.52
CA GLU A 455 12.09 0.44 5.67
C GLU A 455 13.29 0.36 4.71
N THR A 456 13.79 1.51 4.23
CA THR A 456 15.01 1.55 3.42
C THR A 456 16.21 1.06 4.23
N VAL A 457 16.35 1.52 5.48
CA VAL A 457 17.40 1.08 6.40
C VAL A 457 17.29 -0.41 6.68
N HIS A 458 16.09 -0.90 6.97
CA HIS A 458 15.83 -2.33 7.15
C HIS A 458 16.31 -3.14 5.93
N CYS A 459 15.94 -2.74 4.71
CA CYS A 459 16.38 -3.42 3.48
C CYS A 459 17.90 -3.42 3.31
N ILE A 460 18.58 -2.30 3.61
CA ILE A 460 20.05 -2.23 3.54
C ILE A 460 20.68 -3.18 4.56
N ILE A 461 20.19 -3.21 5.80
CA ILE A 461 20.76 -4.06 6.86
C ILE A 461 20.58 -5.55 6.56
N TYR A 462 19.50 -5.97 5.91
CA TYR A 462 19.28 -7.40 5.59
C TYR A 462 19.75 -7.82 4.20
N SER A 463 20.39 -6.91 3.45
CA SER A 463 20.82 -7.19 2.08
C SER A 463 22.24 -7.76 2.01
N LYS A 464 22.38 -8.83 1.24
CA LYS A 464 23.69 -9.39 0.85
C LYS A 464 24.51 -8.44 -0.03
N TYR A 465 23.90 -7.42 -0.63
CA TYR A 465 24.57 -6.46 -1.52
C TYR A 465 25.19 -5.27 -0.76
N THR A 466 25.00 -5.18 0.56
CA THR A 466 25.47 -4.05 1.37
C THR A 466 26.99 -4.06 1.54
N THR A 467 27.65 -3.00 1.10
CA THR A 467 29.10 -2.79 1.16
C THR A 467 29.42 -1.39 1.68
N GLU A 468 30.71 -1.04 1.78
CA GLU A 468 31.12 0.33 2.08
C GLU A 468 30.72 1.30 0.96
N GLU A 469 30.77 0.86 -0.31
CA GLU A 469 30.28 1.64 -1.45
C GLU A 469 28.79 1.95 -1.37
N THR A 470 27.98 1.03 -0.80
CA THR A 470 26.57 1.29 -0.52
C THR A 470 26.38 2.51 0.38
N GLY A 471 27.33 2.80 1.27
CA GLY A 471 27.33 4.01 2.08
C GLY A 471 27.43 5.29 1.25
N ILE A 472 28.33 5.31 0.26
CA ILE A 472 28.51 6.46 -0.65
C ILE A 472 27.23 6.68 -1.47
N TYR A 473 26.70 5.62 -2.09
CA TYR A 473 25.47 5.71 -2.86
C TYR A 473 24.25 6.05 -1.99
N SER A 474 24.23 5.63 -0.72
CA SER A 474 23.18 6.02 0.23
C SER A 474 23.22 7.53 0.55
N GLN A 475 24.40 8.14 0.65
CA GLN A 475 24.52 9.59 0.85
C GLN A 475 23.93 10.36 -0.35
N ILE A 476 24.23 9.91 -1.57
CA ILE A 476 23.65 10.46 -2.81
C ILE A 476 22.13 10.26 -2.81
N LEU A 477 21.66 9.04 -2.50
CA LEU A 477 20.24 8.71 -2.44
C LEU A 477 19.48 9.59 -1.45
N VAL A 478 20.06 9.85 -0.28
CA VAL A 478 19.48 10.75 0.74
C VAL A 478 19.28 12.14 0.16
N GLN A 479 20.31 12.72 -0.47
CA GLN A 479 20.21 14.05 -1.07
C GLN A 479 19.11 14.09 -2.13
N LEU A 480 19.13 13.16 -3.09
CA LEU A 480 18.17 13.12 -4.19
C LEU A 480 16.72 12.90 -3.70
N THR A 481 16.55 12.09 -2.66
CA THR A 481 15.23 11.85 -2.07
C THR A 481 14.74 13.07 -1.30
N VAL A 482 15.62 13.76 -0.56
CA VAL A 482 15.27 15.05 0.08
C VAL A 482 14.87 16.08 -0.97
N ASP A 483 15.63 16.22 -2.07
CA ASP A 483 15.30 17.15 -3.17
C ASP A 483 13.94 16.80 -3.83
N LEU A 484 13.61 15.50 -3.95
CA LEU A 484 12.30 15.05 -4.41
C LEU A 484 11.18 15.45 -3.43
N LEU A 485 11.39 15.25 -2.14
CA LEU A 485 10.43 15.60 -1.09
C LEU A 485 10.22 17.12 -1.01
N GLU A 486 11.27 17.92 -1.09
CA GLU A 486 11.19 19.39 -1.11
C GLU A 486 10.43 19.90 -2.34
N ARG A 487 10.62 19.30 -3.53
CA ARG A 487 9.81 19.60 -4.73
C ARG A 487 8.32 19.32 -4.55
N LYS A 488 7.95 18.49 -3.56
CA LYS A 488 6.57 18.18 -3.17
C LYS A 488 6.13 18.98 -1.93
N ASN A 489 6.91 19.98 -1.49
CA ASN A 489 6.70 20.77 -0.26
C ASN A 489 6.73 19.95 1.03
N ILE A 490 7.52 18.88 1.07
CA ILE A 490 7.70 18.01 2.24
C ILE A 490 9.09 18.28 2.82
N HIS A 491 9.17 19.10 3.86
CA HIS A 491 10.43 19.43 4.52
C HIS A 491 10.73 18.45 5.65
N THR A 492 11.73 17.58 5.44
CA THR A 492 12.05 16.51 6.40
C THR A 492 13.51 16.06 6.27
N LYS A 493 13.96 15.23 7.21
CA LYS A 493 15.31 14.66 7.23
C LYS A 493 15.23 13.13 7.22
N LEU A 494 15.99 12.50 6.32
CA LEU A 494 16.15 11.04 6.28
C LEU A 494 17.24 10.58 7.24
N THR A 495 17.02 10.84 8.55
CA THR A 495 18.04 10.69 9.60
C THR A 495 18.66 9.29 9.65
N LEU A 496 17.84 8.23 9.67
CA LEU A 496 18.34 6.86 9.81
C LEU A 496 19.16 6.41 8.59
N ILE A 497 18.68 6.71 7.38
CA ILE A 497 19.44 6.38 6.15
C ILE A 497 20.77 7.15 6.14
N LYS A 498 20.76 8.43 6.53
CA LYS A 498 21.98 9.26 6.61
C LYS A 498 22.99 8.71 7.61
N GLU A 499 22.55 8.34 8.81
CA GLU A 499 23.41 7.77 9.85
C GLU A 499 23.97 6.40 9.45
N LEU A 500 23.14 5.54 8.86
CA LEU A 500 23.59 4.26 8.31
C LEU A 500 24.65 4.47 7.22
N ALA A 501 24.42 5.42 6.31
CA ALA A 501 25.38 5.76 5.27
C ALA A 501 26.72 6.22 5.85
N ALA A 502 26.71 7.05 6.91
CA ALA A 502 27.93 7.47 7.59
C ALA A 502 28.68 6.29 8.24
N VAL A 503 27.97 5.35 8.86
CA VAL A 503 28.55 4.11 9.43
C VAL A 503 29.18 3.24 8.35
N LEU A 504 28.58 3.15 7.16
CA LEU A 504 29.11 2.34 6.06
C LEU A 504 30.39 2.94 5.46
N VAL A 505 30.49 4.28 5.36
CA VAL A 505 31.62 4.97 4.71
C VAL A 505 32.81 5.17 5.65
N ILE A 506 32.62 5.17 6.97
CA ILE A 506 33.72 5.47 7.88
C ILE A 506 34.84 4.43 7.78
N GLN A 507 36.07 4.92 7.61
CA GLN A 507 37.26 4.07 7.40
C GLN A 507 37.61 3.29 8.66
N ASN A 508 37.74 3.98 9.80
CA ASN A 508 37.99 3.34 11.08
C ASN A 508 36.66 3.13 11.83
N LYS A 509 36.09 1.92 11.70
CA LYS A 509 34.82 1.56 12.35
C LYS A 509 34.98 1.32 13.86
N ASP A 510 36.20 1.10 14.35
CA ASP A 510 36.45 0.88 15.79
C ASP A 510 36.11 2.13 16.63
N ILE A 511 36.07 3.33 16.04
CA ILE A 511 35.69 4.54 16.78
C ILE A 511 34.22 4.53 17.22
N LEU A 512 33.38 3.70 16.60
CA LEU A 512 31.95 3.55 16.94
C LEU A 512 31.72 2.88 18.30
N ALA A 513 32.76 2.32 18.92
CA ALA A 513 32.73 1.86 20.31
C ALA A 513 32.75 3.01 21.34
N GLY A 514 33.22 4.20 20.95
CA GLY A 514 33.37 5.35 21.84
C GLY A 514 32.34 6.46 21.60
N ASP A 515 32.67 7.66 22.06
CA ASP A 515 31.82 8.85 22.00
C ASP A 515 31.49 9.29 20.57
N ALA A 516 32.29 8.90 19.58
CA ALA A 516 32.03 9.21 18.17
C ALA A 516 30.69 8.63 17.68
N SER A 517 30.20 7.54 18.31
CA SER A 517 28.88 6.96 17.98
C SER A 517 27.71 7.89 18.30
N ILE A 518 27.89 8.84 19.24
CA ILE A 518 26.89 9.84 19.63
C ILE A 518 26.73 10.89 18.52
N GLU A 519 27.79 11.19 17.79
CA GLU A 519 27.78 12.16 16.69
C GLU A 519 27.41 11.52 15.35
N ILE A 520 27.87 10.28 15.11
CA ILE A 520 27.77 9.62 13.80
C ILE A 520 26.41 8.95 13.62
N CYS A 521 25.94 8.21 14.63
CA CYS A 521 24.74 7.38 14.48
C CYS A 521 23.88 7.28 15.74
N PRO A 522 23.55 8.41 16.40
CA PRO A 522 22.83 8.39 17.67
C PRO A 522 21.49 7.65 17.63
N HIS A 523 20.81 7.57 16.48
CA HIS A 523 19.47 7.00 16.37
C HIS A 523 19.44 5.53 15.97
N LEU A 524 20.56 4.95 15.50
CA LEU A 524 20.63 3.52 15.24
C LEU A 524 20.69 2.76 16.57
N THR A 525 19.92 1.69 16.74
CA THR A 525 20.02 0.85 17.94
C THR A 525 21.33 0.05 17.96
N SER A 526 21.80 -0.40 19.13
CA SER A 526 22.98 -1.28 19.22
C SER A 526 22.80 -2.54 18.38
N THR A 527 21.61 -3.14 18.39
CA THR A 527 21.27 -4.32 17.58
C THR A 527 21.45 -4.05 16.09
N THR A 528 20.86 -2.96 15.60
CA THR A 528 20.96 -2.52 14.21
C THR A 528 22.41 -2.26 13.80
N LEU A 529 23.16 -1.55 14.64
CA LEU A 529 24.56 -1.19 14.38
C LEU A 529 25.46 -2.44 14.34
N VAL A 530 25.34 -3.33 15.32
CA VAL A 530 26.11 -4.58 15.35
C VAL A 530 25.79 -5.44 14.14
N GLN A 531 24.53 -5.49 13.71
CA GLN A 531 24.12 -6.29 12.57
C GLN A 531 24.77 -5.81 11.26
N VAL A 532 24.75 -4.50 10.97
CA VAL A 532 25.39 -3.98 9.76
C VAL A 532 26.92 -4.17 9.81
N LEU A 533 27.53 -3.98 10.97
CA LEU A 533 28.98 -4.15 11.13
C LEU A 533 29.41 -5.62 10.98
N ASN A 534 28.58 -6.58 11.42
CA ASN A 534 28.81 -8.00 11.19
C ASN A 534 28.80 -8.35 9.69
N ILE A 535 27.86 -7.80 8.91
CA ILE A 535 27.80 -8.01 7.46
C ILE A 535 29.06 -7.48 6.76
N LEU A 536 29.54 -6.31 7.17
CA LEU A 536 30.79 -5.76 6.64
C LEU A 536 31.99 -6.64 7.03
N LYS A 537 32.01 -7.14 8.26
CA LYS A 537 33.07 -8.02 8.76
C LYS A 537 33.12 -9.37 8.06
N GLU A 538 31.96 -9.94 7.70
CA GLU A 538 31.88 -11.16 6.89
C GLU A 538 32.55 -10.95 5.51
N LYS A 539 32.42 -9.76 4.93
CA LYS A 539 33.04 -9.42 3.64
C LYS A 539 34.52 -9.00 3.76
N ASN A 540 34.86 -8.29 4.82
CA ASN A 540 36.21 -7.83 5.12
C ASN A 540 36.49 -7.99 6.63
N PRO A 541 37.14 -9.10 7.05
CA PRO A 541 37.39 -9.39 8.46
C PRO A 541 38.21 -8.32 9.20
N GLN A 542 38.97 -7.49 8.46
CA GLN A 542 39.81 -6.42 9.01
C GLN A 542 39.07 -5.08 9.16
N CYS A 543 37.82 -4.96 8.70
CA CYS A 543 37.12 -3.67 8.74
C CYS A 543 36.72 -3.24 10.17
N ILE A 544 36.60 -4.18 11.11
CA ILE A 544 36.27 -3.92 12.51
C ILE A 544 36.75 -5.04 13.43
N SER A 545 37.32 -4.69 14.58
CA SER A 545 37.79 -5.67 15.55
C SER A 545 36.62 -6.38 16.26
N THR A 546 36.84 -7.64 16.69
CA THR A 546 35.81 -8.42 17.42
C THR A 546 35.54 -7.83 18.81
N SER A 547 36.59 -7.27 19.43
CA SER A 547 36.49 -6.54 20.69
C SER A 547 35.55 -5.35 20.58
N THR A 548 35.65 -4.54 19.52
CA THR A 548 34.75 -3.39 19.31
C THR A 548 33.31 -3.81 19.14
N LEU A 549 33.02 -4.84 18.33
CA LEU A 549 31.65 -5.35 18.17
C LEU A 549 31.04 -5.78 19.52
N THR A 550 31.84 -6.48 20.33
CA THR A 550 31.42 -6.92 21.67
C THR A 550 31.18 -5.73 22.59
N LEU A 551 32.02 -4.68 22.50
CA LEU A 551 31.87 -3.47 23.29
C LEU A 551 30.58 -2.70 22.90
N ILE A 552 30.33 -2.50 21.61
CA ILE A 552 29.10 -1.85 21.10
C ILE A 552 27.87 -2.61 21.58
N GLN A 553 27.92 -3.95 21.60
CA GLN A 553 26.80 -4.77 22.04
C GLN A 553 26.52 -4.66 23.54
N ARG A 554 27.53 -4.37 24.37
CA ARG A 554 27.42 -4.34 25.84
C ARG A 554 27.25 -2.94 26.44
N GLU A 555 27.98 -1.96 25.92
CA GLU A 555 28.28 -0.70 26.64
C GLU A 555 28.09 0.56 25.76
N ARG A 556 27.35 0.47 24.65
CA ARG A 556 27.16 1.63 23.79
C ARG A 556 26.42 2.76 24.51
N ASN A 557 27.08 3.91 24.59
CA ASN A 557 26.54 5.13 25.19
C ASN A 557 25.85 6.03 24.13
N GLY A 558 24.96 6.90 24.61
CA GLY A 558 24.42 8.04 23.84
C GLY A 558 23.45 7.70 22.71
N ILE A 559 22.74 6.57 22.81
CA ILE A 559 21.63 6.24 21.90
C ILE A 559 20.47 7.22 22.14
N GLN A 560 20.05 7.92 21.09
CA GLN A 560 18.88 8.78 21.08
C GLN A 560 17.67 8.02 20.52
N TYR A 561 16.51 8.24 21.14
CA TYR A 561 15.27 7.63 20.67
C TYR A 561 14.85 8.23 19.33
N TYR A 562 14.69 7.38 18.33
CA TYR A 562 14.03 7.73 17.08
C TYR A 562 12.57 7.29 17.16
N ASP A 563 11.64 8.25 17.12
CA ASP A 563 10.21 7.95 17.09
C ASP A 563 9.79 7.41 15.72
N ASP A 564 9.78 6.08 15.59
CA ASP A 564 9.28 5.34 14.43
C ASP A 564 7.75 5.12 14.49
N THR A 565 7.07 5.64 15.51
CA THR A 565 5.62 5.51 15.64
C THR A 565 4.90 6.20 14.49
N LEU A 566 4.09 5.45 13.75
CA LEU A 566 3.22 5.98 12.71
C LEU A 566 2.02 6.68 13.36
N LYS A 567 1.93 8.00 13.20
CA LYS A 567 1.00 8.86 13.93
C LYS A 567 -0.46 8.48 13.68
N LEU A 568 -0.85 8.17 12.43
CA LEU A 568 -2.24 7.83 12.09
C LEU A 568 -2.66 6.42 12.53
N THR A 569 -1.77 5.66 13.17
CA THR A 569 -2.14 4.40 13.85
C THR A 569 -2.62 4.64 15.29
N LYS A 570 -2.47 5.88 15.79
CA LYS A 570 -2.87 6.29 17.13
C LYS A 570 -4.21 7.00 17.10
N LYS A 571 -5.15 6.51 17.92
CA LYS A 571 -6.50 7.04 18.03
C LYS A 571 -6.51 8.52 18.45
N GLU A 572 -5.59 8.90 19.32
CA GLU A 572 -5.42 10.28 19.80
C GLU A 572 -5.07 11.22 18.65
N LYS A 573 -4.13 10.82 17.78
CA LYS A 573 -3.74 11.65 16.64
C LYS A 573 -4.86 11.75 15.62
N ILE A 574 -5.56 10.66 15.32
CA ILE A 574 -6.72 10.70 14.42
C ILE A 574 -7.76 11.70 14.95
N ASN A 575 -8.08 11.66 16.25
CA ASN A 575 -9.00 12.62 16.85
C ASN A 575 -8.50 14.06 16.69
N GLU A 576 -7.20 14.31 16.93
CA GLU A 576 -6.60 15.64 16.76
C GLU A 576 -6.75 16.14 15.31
N CYS A 577 -6.35 15.33 14.34
CA CYS A 577 -6.44 15.65 12.91
C CYS A 577 -7.90 15.90 12.48
N ILE A 578 -8.85 15.07 12.94
CA ILE A 578 -10.29 15.23 12.63
C ILE A 578 -10.80 16.55 13.20
N ASN A 579 -10.57 16.81 14.49
CA ASN A 579 -11.10 18.00 15.17
C ASN A 579 -10.53 19.29 14.56
N GLN A 580 -9.24 19.31 14.23
CA GLN A 580 -8.59 20.45 13.58
C GLN A 580 -9.07 20.68 12.15
N SER A 581 -9.56 19.64 11.47
CA SER A 581 -10.02 19.71 10.08
C SER A 581 -11.53 19.96 9.94
N ILE A 582 -12.26 20.19 11.04
CA ILE A 582 -13.69 20.54 10.98
C ILE A 582 -13.90 21.86 10.22
N THR A 583 -12.98 22.81 10.37
CA THR A 583 -13.00 24.09 9.65
C THR A 583 -12.78 23.95 8.14
N ASP A 584 -12.23 22.82 7.69
CA ASP A 584 -11.97 22.55 6.27
C ASP A 584 -13.24 22.07 5.54
N THR A 585 -14.34 21.85 6.27
CA THR A 585 -15.61 21.39 5.68
C THR A 585 -16.22 22.47 4.79
N THR A 586 -16.60 22.08 3.57
CA THR A 586 -17.27 22.94 2.60
C THR A 586 -18.73 22.52 2.44
N SER A 587 -19.54 23.34 1.77
CA SER A 587 -20.86 22.92 1.33
C SER A 587 -20.71 21.73 0.39
N LEU A 588 -21.52 20.70 0.59
CA LEU A 588 -21.61 19.57 -0.32
C LEU A 588 -22.07 20.03 -1.72
N LEU A 589 -21.77 19.23 -2.73
CA LEU A 589 -22.32 19.42 -4.08
C LEU A 589 -23.85 19.43 -4.05
N GLN A 590 -24.46 20.21 -4.95
CA GLN A 590 -25.91 20.14 -5.16
C GLN A 590 -26.29 18.77 -5.75
N ILE A 591 -27.43 18.23 -5.34
CA ILE A 591 -27.91 16.91 -5.78
C ILE A 591 -28.03 16.86 -7.32
N GLU A 592 -28.44 17.95 -7.94
CA GLU A 592 -28.56 18.08 -9.40
C GLU A 592 -27.21 17.90 -10.11
N GLU A 593 -26.10 18.31 -9.48
CA GLU A 593 -24.76 18.11 -10.01
C GLU A 593 -24.33 16.64 -9.88
N LEU A 594 -24.67 15.98 -8.77
CA LEU A 594 -24.44 14.55 -8.59
C LEU A 594 -25.24 13.71 -9.59
N CYS A 595 -26.50 14.05 -9.84
CA CYS A 595 -27.35 13.41 -10.83
C CYS A 595 -26.80 13.52 -12.26
N LYS A 596 -26.16 14.65 -12.60
CA LYS A 596 -25.48 14.83 -13.90
C LYS A 596 -24.25 13.92 -14.04
N LEU A 597 -23.51 13.71 -12.94
CA LEU A 597 -22.34 12.85 -12.90
C LEU A 597 -22.71 11.35 -12.90
N PHE A 598 -23.81 10.99 -12.25
CA PHE A 598 -24.31 9.63 -12.11
C PHE A 598 -25.71 9.50 -12.71
N LYS A 599 -25.78 9.25 -14.03
CA LYS A 599 -26.98 8.87 -14.82
C LYS A 599 -28.25 8.69 -13.97
N GLU A 600 -28.90 9.80 -13.60
CA GLU A 600 -30.15 9.89 -12.82
C GLU A 600 -30.41 8.69 -11.88
N ARG A 601 -29.51 8.42 -10.92
CA ARG A 601 -29.74 7.33 -9.95
C ARG A 601 -30.95 7.62 -9.08
N ASN A 602 -31.77 6.61 -8.84
CA ASN A 602 -33.04 6.77 -8.12
C ASN A 602 -32.84 7.19 -6.66
N TYR A 603 -31.73 6.80 -6.02
CA TYR A 603 -31.41 7.21 -4.65
C TYR A 603 -31.03 8.69 -4.49
N PHE A 604 -30.87 9.44 -5.59
CA PHE A 604 -30.71 10.90 -5.56
C PHE A 604 -32.04 11.66 -5.74
N LYS A 605 -33.16 10.99 -6.02
CA LYS A 605 -34.46 11.66 -6.14
C LYS A 605 -34.96 12.08 -4.75
N LEU A 606 -35.47 13.31 -4.62
CA LEU A 606 -36.28 13.70 -3.45
C LEU A 606 -37.43 12.69 -3.31
N ASN A 607 -37.56 12.03 -2.16
CA ASN A 607 -38.47 10.92 -1.84
C ASN A 607 -38.11 9.54 -2.44
N GLY A 608 -37.04 9.42 -3.22
CA GLY A 608 -36.71 8.17 -3.91
C GLY A 608 -36.28 7.02 -3.00
N LEU A 609 -35.68 7.29 -1.83
CA LEU A 609 -35.26 6.23 -0.91
C LEU A 609 -36.40 5.64 -0.07
N PHE A 610 -37.49 6.39 0.09
CA PHE A 610 -38.66 6.06 0.92
C PHE A 610 -39.87 6.90 0.45
N ASP A 611 -40.73 6.28 -0.36
CA ASP A 611 -42.15 6.65 -0.46
C ASP A 611 -42.96 5.93 0.64
#